data_AF-A0A5N7W6L3-F1
#
_entry.id   AF-A0A5N7W6L3-F1
#
_cell.length_a   1.000
_cell.length_b   1.000
_cell.length_c   1.000
_cell.angle_alpha   90.00
_cell.angle_beta   90.00
_cell.angle_gamma   90.00
#
_symmetry.space_group_name_H-M   'P 1'
#
loop_
_entity.id
_entity.type
_entity.pdbx_description
1 polymer ?
#
loop_
_entity_poly.entity_id
_entity_poly.type
_entity_poly.pdbx_seq_one_letter_code
_entity_poly.pdbx_strand_id
1 'polypeptide(L)'
;MFSHIMLGVNDLESSKRFYDALLGQLGIAPGVANKNRFFYRSPTGVFAISTPINGETASSGNGATTGFLAQSTDQVNAAHAAGLAAGGVSIEDAPGWRGDSMYLAYLRDPDGNKICLAYRPAKA
;
A
#
# COMPACT_ATOMS: atom_id res chain seq x y z
N MET A 1 -14.79 3.12 6.77
CA MET A 1 -15.75 2.07 6.35
C MET A 1 -15.16 0.67 6.50
N PHE A 2 -13.95 0.39 6.02
CA PHE A 2 -13.36 -0.95 6.15
C PHE A 2 -12.80 -1.21 7.56
N SER A 3 -13.05 -2.40 8.11
CA SER A 3 -12.40 -2.85 9.35
C SER A 3 -10.96 -3.27 9.10
N HIS A 4 -10.75 -4.06 8.04
CA HIS A 4 -9.43 -4.50 7.62
C HIS A 4 -9.39 -4.87 6.13
N ILE A 5 -8.19 -4.85 5.56
CA ILE A 5 -7.85 -5.34 4.23
C ILE A 5 -6.63 -6.27 4.36
N MET A 6 -6.64 -7.39 3.65
CA MET A 6 -5.50 -8.31 3.59
C MET A 6 -5.08 -8.56 2.15
N LEU A 7 -3.77 -8.57 1.91
CA LEU A 7 -3.19 -8.97 0.63
C LEU A 7 -2.35 -10.25 0.80
N GLY A 8 -2.46 -11.13 -0.18
CA GLY A 8 -1.62 -12.31 -0.27
C GLY A 8 -0.22 -11.92 -0.72
N VAL A 9 0.80 -12.51 -0.10
CA VAL A 9 2.21 -12.33 -0.47
C VAL A 9 2.95 -13.67 -0.49
N ASN A 10 3.91 -13.82 -1.39
CA ASN A 10 4.72 -15.03 -1.52
C ASN A 10 5.99 -14.99 -0.66
N ASP A 11 6.52 -13.79 -0.39
CA ASP A 11 7.64 -13.58 0.54
C ASP A 11 7.24 -12.51 1.58
N LEU A 12 6.98 -12.96 2.80
CA LEU A 12 6.55 -12.10 3.91
C LEU A 12 7.59 -11.04 4.27
N GLU A 13 8.88 -11.36 4.22
CA GLU A 13 9.93 -10.43 4.63
C GLU A 13 10.20 -9.39 3.54
N SER A 14 10.17 -9.79 2.27
CA SER A 14 10.25 -8.86 1.15
C SER A 14 9.08 -7.88 1.16
N SER A 15 7.87 -8.41 1.29
CA SER A 15 6.67 -7.58 1.35
C SER A 15 6.62 -6.74 2.63
N LYS A 16 7.12 -7.23 3.78
CA LYS A 16 7.27 -6.41 4.98
C LYS A 16 8.19 -5.22 4.75
N ARG A 17 9.38 -5.42 4.17
CA ARG A 17 10.31 -4.31 3.86
C ARG A 17 9.64 -3.26 2.97
N PHE A 18 8.91 -3.72 1.96
CA PHE A 18 8.15 -2.84 1.06
C PHE A 18 7.08 -2.03 1.80
N TYR A 19 6.19 -2.69 2.55
CA TYR A 19 5.08 -2.03 3.23
C TYR A 19 5.53 -1.19 4.43
N ASP A 20 6.60 -1.56 5.15
CA ASP A 20 7.22 -0.72 6.18
C ASP A 20 7.74 0.59 5.58
N ALA A 21 8.47 0.51 4.46
CA ALA A 21 9.03 1.68 3.80
C ALA A 21 7.93 2.59 3.25
N LEU A 22 6.93 2.03 2.58
CA LEU A 22 5.83 2.78 1.97
C LEU A 22 4.88 3.39 3.02
N LEU A 23 4.38 2.58 3.95
CA LEU A 23 3.40 3.03 4.93
C LEU A 23 4.01 3.90 6.02
N GLY A 24 5.32 3.76 6.28
CA GLY A 24 6.07 4.67 7.14
C GLY A 24 6.01 6.13 6.68
N GLN A 25 6.03 6.39 5.37
CA GLN A 25 5.88 7.74 4.81
C GLN A 25 4.46 8.32 5.01
N LEU A 26 3.48 7.46 5.29
CA LEU A 26 2.11 7.85 5.62
C LEU A 26 1.88 7.92 7.14
N GLY A 27 2.94 7.78 7.95
CA GLY A 27 2.87 7.82 9.41
C GLY A 27 2.32 6.55 10.06
N ILE A 28 2.27 5.42 9.34
CA ILE A 28 1.85 4.14 9.90
C ILE A 28 3.05 3.39 10.46
N ALA A 29 2.91 2.84 11.67
CA ALA A 29 3.99 2.10 12.32
C ALA A 29 4.34 0.80 11.56
N PRO A 30 5.57 0.29 11.70
CA PRO A 30 6.01 -0.95 11.06
C PRO A 30 5.13 -2.15 11.36
N GLY A 31 5.12 -3.11 10.44
CA GLY A 31 4.32 -4.32 10.51
C GLY A 31 4.68 -5.19 11.73
N VAL A 32 3.65 -5.55 12.51
CA VAL A 32 3.79 -6.43 13.68
C VAL A 32 3.45 -7.87 13.29
N ALA A 33 4.36 -8.79 13.56
CA ALA A 33 4.21 -10.21 13.24
C ALA A 33 3.06 -10.87 14.02
N ASN A 34 2.31 -11.75 13.36
CA ASN A 34 1.39 -12.68 14.00
C ASN A 34 1.21 -13.90 13.10
N LYS A 35 1.87 -15.01 13.45
CA LYS A 35 1.97 -16.22 12.61
C LYS A 35 2.53 -15.83 11.23
N ASN A 36 1.94 -16.34 10.15
CA ASN A 36 2.37 -16.09 8.77
C ASN A 36 1.81 -14.77 8.21
N ARG A 37 1.84 -13.69 9.03
CA ARG A 37 1.24 -12.39 8.72
C ARG A 37 1.99 -11.25 9.38
N PHE A 38 1.95 -10.09 8.73
CA PHE A 38 2.30 -8.80 9.33
C PHE A 38 1.11 -7.86 9.29
N PHE A 39 0.87 -7.15 10.40
CA PHE A 39 -0.26 -6.24 10.58
C PHE A 39 0.22 -4.80 10.77
N TYR A 40 -0.40 -3.90 10.00
CA TYR A 40 -0.24 -2.45 10.05
C TYR A 40 -1.53 -1.85 10.59
N ARG A 41 -1.48 -1.24 11.78
CA ARG A 41 -2.67 -0.78 12.49
C ARG A 41 -2.71 0.73 12.55
N SER A 42 -3.89 1.29 12.33
CA SER A 42 -4.22 2.70 12.55
C SER A 42 -5.50 2.80 13.38
N PRO A 43 -5.83 3.98 13.94
CA PRO A 43 -7.10 4.19 14.65
C PRO A 43 -8.35 3.92 13.79
N THR A 44 -8.22 3.99 12.46
CA THR A 44 -9.36 3.93 11.52
C THR A 44 -9.43 2.65 10.70
N GLY A 45 -8.51 1.71 10.89
CA GLY A 45 -8.50 0.44 10.16
C GLY A 45 -7.17 -0.31 10.21
N VAL A 46 -7.19 -1.54 9.71
CA VAL A 46 -6.04 -2.45 9.71
C VAL A 46 -5.71 -2.90 8.29
N PHE A 47 -4.44 -2.85 7.93
CA PHE A 47 -3.91 -3.48 6.73
C PHE A 47 -3.03 -4.66 7.13
N ALA A 48 -3.01 -5.73 6.34
CA ALA A 48 -2.13 -6.86 6.60
C ALA A 48 -1.66 -7.54 5.31
N ILE A 49 -0.47 -8.12 5.39
CA ILE A 49 0.04 -9.08 4.42
C ILE A 49 0.02 -10.47 5.04
N SER A 50 -0.31 -11.48 4.24
CA SER A 50 -0.44 -12.86 4.70
C SER A 50 0.05 -13.83 3.64
N THR A 51 0.69 -14.91 4.05
CA THR A 51 0.75 -16.11 3.21
C THR A 51 -0.69 -16.60 2.98
N PRO A 52 -1.10 -16.98 1.75
CA PRO A 52 -2.42 -17.49 1.46
C PRO A 52 -2.76 -18.73 2.32
N ILE A 53 -3.96 -18.74 2.89
CA ILE A 53 -4.37 -19.79 3.84
C ILE A 53 -4.66 -21.14 3.18
N ASN A 54 -4.93 -21.15 1.88
CA ASN A 54 -5.14 -22.36 1.09
C ASN A 54 -3.83 -23.02 0.64
N GLY A 55 -2.68 -22.39 0.91
CA GLY A 55 -1.36 -22.90 0.53
C GLY A 55 -1.00 -22.70 -0.95
N GLU A 56 -1.86 -22.06 -1.75
CA GLU A 56 -1.54 -21.70 -3.13
C GLU A 56 -0.68 -20.43 -3.19
N THR A 57 -0.02 -20.22 -4.33
CA THR A 57 0.76 -19.01 -4.61
C THR A 57 -0.15 -17.77 -4.51
N ALA A 58 0.34 -16.72 -3.83
CA ALA A 58 -0.37 -15.46 -3.80
C ALA A 58 -0.46 -14.86 -5.21
N SER A 59 -1.61 -14.28 -5.53
CA SER A 59 -1.87 -13.65 -6.82
C SER A 59 -2.54 -12.29 -6.63
N SER A 60 -2.24 -11.38 -7.55
CA SER A 60 -2.91 -10.08 -7.62
C SER A 60 -4.23 -10.20 -8.39
N GLY A 61 -5.32 -9.70 -7.83
CA GLY A 61 -6.61 -9.67 -8.53
C GLY A 61 -6.63 -8.67 -9.69
N ASN A 62 -7.04 -9.09 -10.88
CA ASN A 62 -7.24 -8.18 -12.01
C ASN A 62 -8.39 -7.21 -11.71
N GLY A 63 -8.13 -5.90 -11.83
CA GLY A 63 -9.07 -4.84 -11.43
C GLY A 63 -9.06 -4.48 -9.94
N ALA A 64 -8.37 -5.25 -9.09
CA ALA A 64 -8.21 -4.89 -7.68
C ALA A 64 -7.27 -3.70 -7.51
N THR A 65 -7.57 -2.81 -6.56
CA THR A 65 -6.69 -1.70 -6.16
C THR A 65 -6.90 -1.39 -4.69
N THR A 66 -5.83 -1.36 -3.91
CA THR A 66 -5.87 -0.94 -2.50
C THR A 66 -5.33 0.48 -2.37
N GLY A 67 -6.20 1.41 -1.98
CA GLY A 67 -5.86 2.82 -1.81
C GLY A 67 -5.51 3.17 -0.36
N PHE A 68 -4.36 3.79 -0.15
CA PHE A 68 -3.96 4.39 1.12
C PHE A 68 -4.10 5.91 1.07
N LEU A 69 -4.67 6.46 2.14
CA LEU A 69 -4.89 7.89 2.26
C LEU A 69 -3.60 8.57 2.73
N ALA A 70 -3.14 9.55 1.97
CA ALA A 70 -2.10 10.49 2.33
C ALA A 70 -2.71 11.82 2.79
N GLN A 71 -1.94 12.59 3.55
CA GLN A 71 -2.34 13.90 4.09
C GLN A 71 -1.84 15.08 3.25
N SER A 72 -0.96 14.83 2.28
CA SER A 72 -0.44 15.84 1.37
C SER A 72 0.08 15.22 0.06
N THR A 73 0.31 16.06 -0.94
CA THR A 73 1.00 15.67 -2.19
C THR A 73 2.43 15.17 -1.91
N ASP A 74 3.11 15.77 -0.93
CA ASP A 74 4.46 15.38 -0.55
C ASP A 74 4.51 13.99 0.07
N GLN A 75 3.52 13.63 0.90
CA GLN A 75 3.40 12.26 1.41
C GLN A 75 3.16 11.26 0.28
N VAL A 76 2.34 11.60 -0.72
CA VAL A 76 2.15 10.73 -1.89
C VAL A 76 3.47 10.52 -2.63
N ASN A 77 4.22 11.59 -2.89
CA ASN A 77 5.51 11.50 -3.59
C ASN A 77 6.56 10.70 -2.78
N ALA A 78 6.66 10.97 -1.48
CA ALA A 78 7.59 10.28 -0.58
C ALA A 78 7.26 8.79 -0.46
N ALA A 79 5.99 8.43 -0.24
CA ALA A 79 5.54 7.05 -0.16
C ALA A 79 5.75 6.31 -1.48
N HIS A 80 5.51 6.96 -2.62
CA HIS A 80 5.76 6.39 -3.94
C HIS A 80 7.26 6.09 -4.12
N ALA A 81 8.13 7.06 -3.86
CA ALA A 81 9.58 6.89 -3.97
C ALA A 81 10.11 5.79 -3.02
N ALA A 82 9.63 5.75 -1.78
CA ALA A 82 9.99 4.72 -0.81
C ALA A 82 9.55 3.32 -1.26
N GLY A 83 8.34 3.19 -1.82
CA GLY A 83 7.85 1.94 -2.39
C GLY A 83 8.73 1.44 -3.54
N LEU A 84 9.13 2.34 -4.46
CA LEU A 84 10.05 1.98 -5.57
C LEU A 84 11.41 1.52 -5.05
N ALA A 85 11.99 2.25 -4.09
CA ALA A 85 13.27 1.90 -3.50
C ALA A 85 13.23 0.56 -2.75
N ALA A 86 12.06 0.15 -2.27
CA ALA A 86 11.84 -1.10 -1.54
C ALA A 86 11.33 -2.26 -2.42
N GLY A 87 11.50 -2.18 -3.74
CA GLY A 87 11.20 -3.28 -4.68
C GLY A 87 9.83 -3.21 -5.35
N GLY A 88 9.08 -2.12 -5.14
CA GLY A 88 7.87 -1.86 -5.89
C GLY A 88 8.14 -1.42 -7.33
N VAL A 89 7.11 -1.53 -8.17
CA VAL A 89 7.17 -1.13 -9.58
C VAL A 89 6.18 -0.01 -9.83
N SER A 90 6.67 1.13 -10.34
CA SER A 90 5.82 2.25 -10.76
C SER A 90 4.93 1.80 -11.91
N ILE A 91 3.66 2.16 -11.87
CA ILE A 91 2.71 1.84 -12.95
C ILE A 91 1.84 3.05 -13.27
N GLU A 92 1.21 3.02 -14.45
CA GLU A 92 0.39 4.12 -14.97
C GLU A 92 1.18 5.43 -15.12
N ASP A 93 0.46 6.55 -15.10
CA ASP A 93 1.02 7.89 -15.12
C ASP A 93 1.75 8.21 -13.80
N ALA A 94 2.78 9.05 -13.90
CA ALA A 94 3.54 9.54 -12.76
C ALA A 94 2.64 10.16 -11.65
N PRO A 95 3.15 10.25 -10.39
CA PRO A 95 2.48 10.96 -9.32
C PRO A 95 1.99 12.33 -9.77
N GLY A 96 0.72 12.63 -9.57
CA GLY A 96 0.15 13.88 -10.06
C GLY A 96 -1.34 14.05 -9.80
N TRP A 97 -1.84 15.25 -10.13
CA TRP A 97 -3.25 15.58 -10.08
C TRP A 97 -4.05 14.79 -11.12
N ARG A 98 -5.26 14.38 -10.75
CA ARG A 98 -6.28 13.78 -11.61
C ARG A 98 -7.53 14.65 -11.49
N GLY A 99 -7.68 15.57 -12.45
CA GLY A 99 -8.59 16.71 -12.29
C GLY A 99 -8.27 17.54 -11.05
N ASP A 100 -9.27 18.25 -10.53
CA ASP A 100 -9.06 19.27 -9.48
C ASP A 100 -9.22 18.73 -8.05
N SER A 101 -9.39 17.42 -7.88
CA SER A 101 -9.87 16.86 -6.61
C SER A 101 -9.00 15.77 -5.99
N MET A 102 -8.06 15.21 -6.74
CA MET A 102 -7.28 14.05 -6.29
C MET A 102 -5.84 14.13 -6.80
N TYR A 103 -4.89 13.97 -5.90
CA TYR A 103 -3.48 13.72 -6.24
C TYR A 103 -3.18 12.25 -5.99
N LEU A 104 -2.72 11.55 -7.03
CA LEU A 104 -2.58 10.09 -7.02
C LEU A 104 -1.18 9.66 -7.44
N ALA A 105 -0.74 8.53 -6.89
CA ALA A 105 0.36 7.74 -7.41
C ALA A 105 0.01 6.26 -7.35
N TYR A 106 0.53 5.47 -8.30
CA TYR A 106 0.26 4.05 -8.40
C TYR A 106 1.53 3.23 -8.51
N LEU A 107 1.54 2.10 -7.82
CA LEU A 107 2.63 1.14 -7.87
C LEU A 107 2.10 -0.29 -7.69
N ARG A 108 2.90 -1.26 -8.09
CA ARG A 108 2.71 -2.66 -7.69
C ARG A 108 3.66 -2.99 -6.56
N ASP A 109 3.17 -3.75 -5.58
CA ASP A 109 4.02 -4.39 -4.58
C ASP A 109 4.83 -5.55 -5.20
N PRO A 110 5.75 -6.19 -4.45
CA PRO A 110 6.58 -7.28 -4.96
C PRO A 110 5.80 -8.48 -5.53
N ASP A 111 4.56 -8.68 -5.09
CA ASP A 111 3.67 -9.77 -5.52
C ASP A 111 2.67 -9.32 -6.61
N GLY A 112 2.82 -8.09 -7.12
CA GLY A 112 2.01 -7.54 -8.19
C GLY A 112 0.69 -6.93 -7.74
N ASN A 113 0.38 -6.87 -6.43
CA ASN A 113 -0.82 -6.21 -5.93
C ASN A 113 -0.77 -4.72 -6.26
N LYS A 114 -1.85 -4.20 -6.85
CA LYS A 114 -1.94 -2.80 -7.24
C LYS A 114 -2.28 -1.92 -6.04
N ILE A 115 -1.36 -1.01 -5.72
CA ILE A 115 -1.43 -0.06 -4.62
C ILE A 115 -1.63 1.35 -5.17
N CYS A 116 -2.51 2.11 -4.52
CA CYS A 116 -2.76 3.51 -4.82
C CYS A 116 -2.44 4.36 -3.60
N LEU A 117 -1.74 5.46 -3.81
CA LEU A 117 -1.50 6.51 -2.83
C LEU A 117 -2.37 7.69 -3.22
N ALA A 118 -3.27 8.11 -2.34
CA ALA A 118 -4.27 9.11 -2.67
C ALA A 118 -4.28 10.24 -1.64
N TYR A 119 -4.12 11.47 -2.12
CA TYR A 119 -4.41 12.67 -1.36
C TYR A 119 -5.66 13.35 -1.94
N ARG A 120 -6.58 13.71 -1.06
CA ARG A 120 -7.78 14.50 -1.39
C ARG A 120 -7.78 15.75 -0.51
N PRO A 121 -7.64 16.96 -1.07
CA PRO A 121 -7.83 18.17 -0.29
C PRO A 121 -9.25 18.18 0.29
N ALA A 122 -9.41 18.77 1.48
CA ALA A 122 -10.73 19.03 2.02
C ALA A 122 -11.52 19.86 1.00
N LYS A 123 -12.78 19.49 0.75
CA LYS A 123 -13.68 20.39 0.03
C LYS A 123 -13.87 21.62 0.91
N ALA A 124 -13.60 22.79 0.35
CA ALA A 124 -13.95 24.07 0.96
C ALA A 124 -15.46 24.16 1.21
#